data_AF-A0A6N7EJD5-F1
#
_entry.id   AF-A0A6N7EJD5-F1
#
_cell.length_a   1.000
_cell.length_b   1.000
_cell.length_c   1.000
_cell.angle_alpha   90.00
_cell.angle_beta   90.00
_cell.angle_gamma   90.00
#
_symmetry.space_group_name_H-M   'P 1'
#
loop_
_entity.id
_entity.type
_entity.pdbx_description
1 polymer ?
#
loop_
_entity_poly.entity_id
_entity_poly.type
_entity_poly.pdbx_seq_one_letter_code
_entity_poly.pdbx_strand_id
1 'polypeptide(L)'
;MRAQQGDHIVLAGEQVGQPARDGEIIEVRGADGAPPYVVRWSDGHEGTFFPGPSAVVQPGGERPEGPAPAAGANPVREWQIRVSIFETADDTRARVALVTDSSERTETTGSSHRSPRDPDVPRIGEEVAVARALRHLADRLLDRATHDVEVTTGEHDVDIRPE
;
A
#
# COMPACT_ATOMS: atom_id res chain seq x y z
N MET A 1 -6.75 -13.95 -8.70
CA MET A 1 -5.62 -13.02 -8.92
C MET A 1 -4.85 -13.48 -10.15
N ARG A 2 -4.44 -12.55 -11.02
CA ARG A 2 -3.59 -12.84 -12.19
C ARG A 2 -2.41 -11.86 -12.22
N ALA A 3 -1.25 -12.31 -12.67
CA ALA A 3 -0.04 -11.50 -12.76
C ALA A 3 0.79 -11.86 -13.99
N GLN A 4 1.70 -10.97 -14.37
CA GLN A 4 2.68 -11.15 -15.43
C GLN A 4 4.10 -11.10 -14.85
N GLN A 5 5.07 -11.60 -15.62
CA GLN A 5 6.48 -11.42 -15.30
C GLN A 5 6.81 -9.92 -15.34
N GLY A 6 7.52 -9.44 -14.32
CA GLY A 6 7.80 -8.02 -14.09
C GLY A 6 6.81 -7.31 -13.16
N ASP A 7 5.64 -7.91 -12.87
CA ASP A 7 4.71 -7.35 -11.89
C ASP A 7 5.27 -7.44 -10.46
N HIS A 8 4.90 -6.52 -9.58
CA HIS A 8 5.34 -6.49 -8.19
C HIS A 8 4.27 -7.05 -7.24
N ILE A 9 4.68 -7.90 -6.32
CA ILE A 9 3.84 -8.39 -5.22
C ILE A 9 4.15 -7.59 -3.97
N VAL A 10 3.09 -7.12 -3.30
CA VAL A 10 3.18 -6.48 -1.98
C VAL A 10 2.37 -7.27 -0.97
N LEU A 11 2.97 -7.53 0.19
CA LEU A 11 2.40 -8.20 1.36
C LEU A 11 2.50 -7.30 2.58
N ALA A 12 1.38 -7.10 3.28
CA ALA A 12 1.41 -6.53 4.62
C ALA A 12 2.08 -7.54 5.58
N GLY A 13 2.83 -7.03 6.56
CA GLY A 13 3.37 -7.86 7.64
C GLY A 13 2.22 -8.55 8.39
N GLU A 14 2.38 -9.85 8.65
CA GLU A 14 1.33 -10.71 9.22
C GLU A 14 1.09 -10.42 10.72
N GLN A 15 2.07 -9.79 11.40
CA GLN A 15 1.99 -9.39 12.80
C GLN A 15 2.41 -7.93 13.00
N VAL A 16 1.90 -7.29 14.06
CA VAL A 16 2.30 -5.94 14.47
C VAL A 16 3.83 -5.89 14.69
N GLY A 17 4.51 -5.02 13.95
CA GLY A 17 5.96 -4.85 13.99
C GLY A 17 6.74 -5.59 12.89
N GLN A 18 6.08 -6.46 12.12
CA GLN A 18 6.71 -7.05 10.94
C GLN A 18 6.67 -6.04 9.77
N PRO A 19 7.80 -5.80 9.09
CA PRO A 19 7.82 -4.95 7.91
C PRO A 19 6.98 -5.58 6.79
N ALA A 20 6.32 -4.73 6.01
CA ALA A 20 5.71 -5.16 4.75
C ALA A 20 6.78 -5.80 3.85
N ARG A 21 6.46 -6.91 3.18
CA ARG A 21 7.33 -7.57 2.20
C ARG A 21 6.89 -7.18 0.80
N ASP A 22 7.85 -6.96 -0.07
CA ASP A 22 7.66 -6.69 -1.49
C ASP A 22 8.65 -7.53 -2.30
N GLY A 23 8.27 -7.86 -3.53
CA GLY A 23 9.13 -8.57 -4.46
C GLY A 23 8.60 -8.53 -5.88
N GLU A 24 9.51 -8.65 -6.84
CA GLU A 24 9.21 -8.69 -8.28
C GLU A 24 8.90 -10.13 -8.70
N ILE A 25 7.85 -10.32 -9.51
CA ILE A 25 7.53 -11.60 -10.13
C ILE A 25 8.49 -11.84 -11.28
N ILE A 26 9.48 -12.69 -11.06
CA ILE A 26 10.47 -13.05 -12.07
C ILE A 26 10.00 -14.23 -12.95
N GLU A 27 8.96 -14.96 -12.56
CA GLU A 27 8.38 -16.05 -13.36
C GLU A 27 6.92 -16.30 -12.96
N VAL A 28 6.04 -16.56 -13.92
CA VAL A 28 4.64 -17.00 -13.66
C VAL A 28 4.48 -18.45 -14.10
N ARG A 29 4.14 -19.34 -13.16
CA ARG A 29 4.07 -20.79 -13.40
C ARG A 29 2.66 -21.34 -13.58
N GLY A 30 1.63 -20.59 -13.20
CA GLY A 30 0.24 -20.98 -13.46
C GLY A 30 -0.21 -20.56 -14.86
N ALA A 31 -1.16 -21.32 -15.42
CA ALA A 31 -1.76 -21.00 -16.71
C ALA A 31 -2.49 -19.65 -16.67
N ASP A 32 -2.47 -18.90 -17.78
CA ASP A 32 -3.17 -17.62 -17.96
C ASP A 32 -2.86 -16.55 -16.89
N GLY A 33 -1.64 -16.55 -16.37
CA GLY A 33 -1.21 -15.61 -15.34
C GLY A 33 -1.61 -16.01 -13.92
N ALA A 34 -2.10 -17.24 -13.70
CA ALA A 34 -2.46 -17.75 -12.39
C ALA A 34 -1.23 -18.07 -11.52
N PRO A 35 -1.37 -18.11 -10.18
CA PRO A 35 -0.32 -18.62 -9.31
C PRO A 35 -0.05 -20.12 -9.52
N PRO A 36 1.12 -20.65 -9.10
CA PRO A 36 2.15 -19.96 -8.31
C PRO A 36 3.07 -19.04 -9.12
N TYR A 37 3.70 -18.10 -8.42
CA TYR A 37 4.66 -17.14 -8.97
C TYR A 37 6.05 -17.40 -8.39
N VAL A 38 7.12 -17.17 -9.14
CA VAL A 38 8.47 -17.06 -8.58
C VAL A 38 8.75 -15.60 -8.36
N VAL A 39 9.06 -15.24 -7.11
CA VAL A 39 9.22 -13.85 -6.67
C VAL A 39 10.65 -13.66 -6.20
N ARG A 40 11.30 -12.59 -6.68
CA ARG A 40 12.53 -12.05 -6.11
C ARG A 40 12.14 -11.00 -5.09
N TRP A 41 12.29 -11.33 -3.81
CA TRP A 41 12.00 -10.45 -2.70
C TRP A 41 13.07 -9.38 -2.54
N SER A 42 12.68 -8.23 -2.00
CA SER A 42 13.57 -7.08 -1.77
C SER A 42 14.66 -7.34 -0.71
N ASP A 43 14.55 -8.43 0.06
CA ASP A 43 15.61 -8.92 0.95
C ASP A 43 16.63 -9.83 0.23
N GLY A 44 16.52 -9.97 -1.09
CA GLY A 44 17.42 -10.75 -1.94
C GLY A 44 17.06 -12.23 -2.04
N HIS A 45 16.04 -12.72 -1.33
CA HIS A 45 15.61 -14.11 -1.45
C HIS A 45 14.74 -14.31 -2.70
N GLU A 46 14.96 -15.42 -3.40
CA GLU A 46 14.07 -15.87 -4.46
C GLU A 46 13.26 -17.09 -3.98
N GLY A 47 11.96 -17.11 -4.25
CA GLY A 47 11.10 -18.21 -3.79
C GLY A 47 9.80 -18.34 -4.57
N THR A 48 9.23 -19.54 -4.56
CA THR A 48 7.88 -19.77 -5.09
C THR A 48 6.86 -19.23 -4.09
N PHE A 49 5.98 -18.35 -4.57
CA PHE A 49 4.95 -17.68 -3.79
C PHE A 49 3.56 -18.14 -4.22
N PHE A 50 2.75 -18.48 -3.22
CA PHE A 50 1.33 -18.76 -3.36
C PHE A 50 0.55 -17.60 -2.73
N PRO A 51 -0.13 -16.76 -3.52
CA PRO A 51 -0.82 -15.59 -3.01
C PRO A 51 -1.95 -15.98 -2.06
N GLY A 52 -1.89 -15.44 -0.83
CA GLY A 52 -2.99 -15.45 0.12
C GLY A 52 -4.02 -14.34 -0.16
N PRO A 53 -5.12 -14.27 0.62
CA PRO A 53 -6.20 -13.29 0.43
C PRO A 53 -5.74 -11.84 0.42
N SER A 54 -4.68 -11.54 1.18
CA SER A 54 -4.13 -10.20 1.32
C SER A 54 -3.08 -9.85 0.27
N ALA A 55 -2.70 -10.76 -0.64
CA ALA A 55 -1.71 -10.42 -1.67
C ALA A 55 -2.29 -9.36 -2.63
N VAL A 56 -1.44 -8.45 -3.11
CA VAL A 56 -1.81 -7.52 -4.19
C VAL A 56 -0.69 -7.52 -5.21
N VAL A 57 -1.06 -7.51 -6.48
CA VAL A 57 -0.16 -7.46 -7.64
C VAL A 57 -0.27 -6.06 -8.23
N GLN A 58 0.86 -5.39 -8.35
CA GLN A 58 0.99 -4.13 -9.05
C GLN A 58 1.63 -4.36 -10.43
N PRO A 59 1.15 -3.71 -11.49
CA PRO A 59 1.76 -3.83 -12.81
C PRO A 59 3.23 -3.38 -12.77
N GLY A 60 4.11 -4.21 -13.33
CA GLY A 60 5.48 -3.82 -13.61
C GLY A 60 5.48 -2.69 -14.62
N GLY A 61 6.18 -1.60 -14.33
CA GLY A 61 6.24 -0.41 -15.17
C GLY A 61 6.98 -0.61 -16.48
N GLU A 62 6.64 -1.60 -17.31
CA GLU A 62 7.06 -1.68 -18.72
C GLU A 62 6.12 -2.63 -19.48
N ARG A 63 4.99 -2.12 -19.99
CA ARG A 63 4.10 -2.90 -20.86
C ARG A 63 4.80 -3.04 -22.23
N PRO A 64 4.90 -4.24 -22.85
CA PRO A 64 5.34 -4.33 -24.23
C PRO A 64 4.36 -3.54 -25.11
N GLU A 65 4.86 -2.62 -25.92
CA GLU A 65 4.09 -1.79 -26.84
C GLU A 65 3.20 -2.64 -27.77
N GLY A 66 1.94 -2.84 -27.37
CA GLY A 66 0.84 -2.90 -28.32
C GLY A 66 0.69 -1.53 -29.00
N PRO A 67 0.00 -1.45 -30.16
CA PRO A 67 -0.01 -0.25 -30.99
C PRO A 67 -0.29 0.99 -30.14
N ALA A 68 0.65 1.93 -30.19
CA ALA A 68 0.74 3.06 -29.29
C ALA A 68 -0.64 3.73 -29.10
N PRO A 69 -1.07 3.95 -27.85
CA PRO A 69 -2.26 4.75 -27.60
C PRO A 69 -2.03 6.14 -28.21
N ALA A 70 -3.06 6.65 -28.90
CA ALA A 70 -3.02 7.95 -29.55
C ALA A 70 -2.43 9.02 -28.62
N ALA A 71 -1.39 9.70 -29.11
CA ALA A 71 -0.71 10.78 -28.42
C ALA A 71 -1.73 11.80 -27.90
N GLY A 72 -1.85 11.92 -26.57
CA GLY A 72 -2.77 12.83 -25.90
C GLY A 72 -3.36 12.34 -24.59
N ALA A 73 -3.25 11.05 -24.26
CA ALA A 73 -3.72 10.55 -22.96
C ALA A 73 -2.68 10.79 -21.87
N ASN A 74 -3.01 11.62 -20.87
CA ASN A 74 -2.24 11.68 -19.62
C ASN A 74 -2.27 10.28 -18.99
N PRO A 75 -1.12 9.66 -18.66
CA PRO A 75 -1.13 8.35 -18.02
C PRO A 75 -1.84 8.48 -16.68
N VAL A 76 -2.94 7.75 -16.51
CA VAL A 76 -3.61 7.62 -15.21
C VAL A 76 -2.66 6.87 -14.30
N ARG A 77 -2.29 7.49 -13.18
CA ARG A 77 -1.56 6.83 -12.09
C ARG A 77 -2.59 6.31 -11.10
N GLU A 78 -2.53 5.02 -10.81
CA GLU A 78 -3.39 4.38 -9.80
C GLU A 78 -2.59 4.20 -8.51
N TRP A 79 -3.10 4.74 -7.41
CA TRP A 79 -2.54 4.52 -6.08
C TRP A 79 -3.46 3.60 -5.29
N GLN A 80 -2.88 2.64 -4.58
CA GLN A 80 -3.65 1.68 -3.80
C GLN A 80 -3.38 1.87 -2.32
N ILE A 81 -4.43 1.80 -1.51
CA ILE A 81 -4.32 1.84 -0.06
C ILE A 81 -4.67 0.46 0.47
N ARG A 82 -3.78 -0.08 1.30
CA ARG A 82 -4.06 -1.30 2.05
C ARG A 82 -4.38 -0.97 3.49
N VAL A 83 -5.53 -1.46 3.95
CA VAL A 83 -5.96 -1.34 5.34
C VAL A 83 -5.88 -2.72 5.99
N SER A 84 -5.19 -2.81 7.12
CA SER A 84 -5.13 -4.01 7.97
C SER A 84 -5.63 -3.64 9.37
N ILE A 85 -6.60 -4.39 9.90
CA ILE A 85 -7.23 -4.12 11.19
C ILE A 85 -6.87 -5.25 12.16
N PHE A 86 -6.55 -4.87 13.39
CA PHE A 86 -6.19 -5.77 14.48
C PHE A 86 -7.05 -5.40 15.70
N GLU A 87 -7.74 -6.40 16.26
CA GLU A 87 -8.58 -6.22 17.44
C GLU A 87 -8.03 -7.04 18.60
N THR A 88 -7.89 -6.39 19.76
CA THR A 88 -7.45 -7.03 21.00
C THR A 88 -8.26 -6.48 22.16
N ALA A 89 -9.14 -7.30 22.74
CA ALA A 89 -10.00 -6.90 23.85
C ALA A 89 -10.77 -5.61 23.54
N ASP A 90 -10.50 -4.53 24.27
CA ASP A 90 -11.17 -3.23 24.09
C ASP A 90 -10.46 -2.30 23.09
N ASP A 91 -9.35 -2.74 22.51
CA ASP A 91 -8.53 -1.95 21.60
C ASP A 91 -8.64 -2.43 20.15
N THR A 92 -8.90 -1.49 19.24
CA THR A 92 -8.81 -1.70 17.79
C THR A 92 -7.67 -0.88 17.23
N ARG A 93 -6.83 -1.46 16.37
CA ARG A 93 -5.74 -0.77 15.68
C ARG A 93 -5.85 -1.02 14.18
N ALA A 94 -5.77 0.04 13.39
CA ALA A 94 -5.73 -0.04 11.93
C ALA A 94 -4.37 0.44 11.42
N ARG A 95 -3.80 -0.29 10.47
CA ARG A 95 -2.57 0.05 9.74
C ARG A 95 -2.93 0.33 8.30
N VAL A 96 -2.46 1.46 7.78
CA VAL A 96 -2.74 1.95 6.43
C VAL A 96 -1.40 2.05 5.71
N ALA A 97 -1.23 1.29 4.63
CA ALA A 97 -0.05 1.38 3.77
C ALA A 97 -0.47 1.92 2.40
N LEU A 98 0.18 3.00 1.97
CA LEU A 98 0.07 3.49 0.60
C LEU A 98 1.03 2.70 -0.29
N VAL A 99 0.49 2.12 -1.35
CA VAL A 99 1.23 1.37 -2.34
C VAL A 99 1.24 2.21 -3.63
N THR A 100 2.45 2.60 -4.03
CA THR A 100 2.71 3.37 -5.25
C THR A 100 3.82 2.67 -6.04
N ASP A 101 4.06 3.11 -7.27
CA ASP A 101 5.14 2.59 -8.12
C ASP A 101 6.55 2.99 -7.59
N SER A 102 6.63 3.88 -6.60
CA SER A 102 7.89 4.25 -5.98
C SER A 102 8.28 3.28 -4.87
N SER A 103 9.58 3.05 -4.69
CA SER A 103 10.12 2.24 -3.59
C SER A 103 9.87 2.86 -2.20
N GLU A 104 9.36 4.10 -2.14
CA GLU A 104 9.06 4.78 -0.89
C GLU A 104 7.73 4.30 -0.31
N ARG A 105 7.81 3.44 0.71
CA ARG A 105 6.63 2.98 1.44
C ARG A 105 6.20 3.99 2.49
N THR A 106 4.99 4.53 2.31
CA THR A 106 4.33 5.35 3.33
C THR A 106 3.34 4.50 4.10
N GLU A 107 3.49 4.48 5.42
CA GLU A 107 2.66 3.67 6.30
C GLU A 107 2.29 4.44 7.56
N THR A 108 1.02 4.34 7.94
CA THR A 108 0.46 5.02 9.09
C THR A 108 -0.38 4.07 9.93
N THR A 109 -0.71 4.49 11.15
CA THR A 109 -1.50 3.70 12.08
C THR A 109 -2.50 4.59 12.80
N GLY A 110 -3.65 4.04 13.10
CA GLY A 110 -4.68 4.64 13.94
C GLY A 110 -5.18 3.62 14.96
N SER A 111 -5.71 4.10 16.08
CA SER A 111 -6.25 3.24 17.13
C SER A 111 -7.59 3.76 17.62
N SER A 112 -8.39 2.87 18.19
CA SER A 112 -9.61 3.15 18.92
C SER A 112 -9.61 2.32 20.21
N HIS A 113 -10.26 2.84 21.24
CA HIS A 113 -10.43 2.17 22.52
C HIS A 113 -11.89 2.27 22.94
N ARG A 114 -12.49 1.13 23.28
CA ARG A 114 -13.87 1.03 23.77
C ARG A 114 -13.89 1.26 25.27
N SER A 115 -14.78 2.14 25.77
CA SER A 115 -14.91 2.29 27.21
C SER A 115 -15.54 1.02 27.82
N PRO A 116 -15.20 0.62 29.05
CA PRO A 116 -15.79 -0.56 29.69
C PRO A 116 -17.31 -0.52 29.88
N ARG A 117 -17.92 0.68 29.78
CA ARG A 117 -19.36 0.90 29.87
C ARG A 117 -20.07 0.87 28.52
N ASP A 118 -19.31 0.89 27.43
CA ASP A 118 -19.86 0.94 26.08
C ASP A 118 -20.18 -0.48 25.59
N PRO A 119 -21.25 -0.67 24.81
CA PRO A 119 -21.55 -1.96 24.18
C PRO A 119 -20.38 -2.46 23.33
N ASP A 120 -20.16 -3.78 23.34
CA ASP A 120 -19.12 -4.42 22.52
C ASP A 120 -19.57 -4.48 21.06
N VAL A 121 -19.19 -3.45 20.30
CA VAL A 121 -19.51 -3.31 18.87
C VAL A 121 -18.20 -3.09 18.09
N PRO A 122 -17.54 -4.17 17.64
CA PRO A 122 -16.22 -4.11 17.01
C PRO A 122 -16.12 -3.09 15.86
N ARG A 123 -17.12 -3.09 14.96
CA ARG A 123 -17.18 -2.21 13.79
C ARG A 123 -16.98 -0.71 14.11
N ILE A 124 -17.43 -0.24 15.28
CA ILE A 124 -17.24 1.16 15.68
C ILE A 124 -15.75 1.44 15.91
N GLY A 125 -15.06 0.52 16.60
CA GLY A 125 -13.61 0.60 16.81
C GLY A 125 -12.83 0.57 15.50
N GLU A 126 -13.25 -0.26 14.55
CA GLU A 126 -12.67 -0.39 13.21
C GLU A 126 -12.75 0.94 12.44
N GLU A 127 -13.95 1.49 12.28
CA GLU A 127 -14.20 2.72 11.54
C GLU A 127 -13.37 3.89 12.09
N VAL A 128 -13.33 4.02 13.43
CA VAL A 128 -12.56 5.07 14.10
C VAL A 128 -11.05 4.87 13.93
N ALA A 129 -10.55 3.65 14.10
CA ALA A 129 -9.13 3.36 13.94
C ALA A 129 -8.67 3.60 12.50
N VAL A 130 -9.48 3.17 11.51
CA VAL A 130 -9.21 3.38 10.08
C VAL A 130 -9.24 4.86 9.72
N ALA A 131 -10.25 5.61 10.15
CA ALA A 131 -10.34 7.04 9.89
C ALA A 131 -9.12 7.80 10.44
N ARG A 132 -8.68 7.47 11.66
CA ARG A 132 -7.46 8.05 12.26
C ARG A 132 -6.20 7.71 11.46
N ALA A 133 -6.06 6.46 11.02
CA ALA A 133 -4.92 6.05 10.20
C ALA A 133 -4.89 6.76 8.84
N LEU A 134 -6.03 6.90 8.18
CA LEU A 134 -6.17 7.63 6.91
C LEU A 134 -5.92 9.13 7.07
N ARG A 135 -6.33 9.73 8.19
CA ARG A 135 -6.00 11.13 8.48
C ARG A 135 -4.49 11.33 8.62
N HIS A 136 -3.83 10.46 9.38
CA HIS A 136 -2.37 10.48 9.45
C HIS A 136 -1.71 10.28 8.09
N LEU A 137 -2.29 9.46 7.20
CA LEU A 137 -1.77 9.29 5.84
C LEU A 137 -1.90 10.59 5.04
N ALA A 138 -3.05 11.26 5.10
CA ALA A 138 -3.26 12.53 4.43
C ALA A 138 -2.27 13.60 4.90
N ASP A 139 -2.10 13.76 6.22
CA ASP A 139 -1.17 14.73 6.79
C ASP A 139 0.28 14.43 6.31
N ARG A 140 0.70 13.15 6.31
CA ARG A 140 2.03 12.73 5.84
C ARG A 140 2.27 12.99 4.35
N LEU A 141 1.24 12.84 3.51
CA LEU A 141 1.34 13.11 2.08
C LEU A 141 1.47 14.61 1.80
N LEU A 142 0.75 15.45 2.57
CA LEU A 142 0.89 16.90 2.48
C LEU A 142 2.27 17.36 2.94
N ASP A 143 2.77 16.85 4.07
CA ASP A 143 4.13 17.13 4.56
C ASP A 143 5.20 16.76 3.52
N ARG A 144 5.04 15.60 2.85
CA ARG A 144 5.95 15.15 1.79
C ARG A 144 5.88 16.06 0.57
N ALA A 145 4.68 16.40 0.11
CA ALA A 145 4.49 17.31 -1.02
C ALA A 145 5.10 18.69 -0.75
N THR A 146 4.93 19.22 0.46
CA THR A 146 5.59 20.46 0.90
C THR A 146 7.10 20.34 0.75
N HIS A 147 7.70 19.29 1.31
CA HIS A 147 9.15 19.08 1.22
C HIS A 147 9.65 18.97 -0.23
N ASP A 148 8.91 18.26 -1.08
CA ASP A 148 9.28 18.08 -2.49
C ASP A 148 9.21 19.41 -3.26
N VAL A 149 8.25 20.28 -2.95
CA VAL A 149 8.16 21.63 -3.52
C VAL A 149 9.34 22.49 -3.07
N GLU A 150 9.65 22.54 -1.77
CA GLU A 150 10.77 23.33 -1.23
C GLU A 150 12.10 22.91 -1.87
N VAL A 151 12.36 21.60 -1.97
CA VAL A 151 13.58 21.06 -2.58
C VAL A 151 13.65 21.39 -4.07
N THR A 152 12.54 21.33 -4.79
CA THR A 152 12.51 21.51 -6.25
C THR A 152 12.60 22.98 -6.66
N THR A 153 11.89 23.85 -5.93
CA THR A 153 11.74 25.27 -6.27
C THR A 153 12.79 26.15 -5.59
N GLY A 154 13.39 25.70 -4.49
CA GLY A 154 14.24 26.50 -3.62
C GLY A 154 13.47 27.47 -2.73
N GLU A 155 12.13 27.40 -2.72
CA GLU A 155 11.30 28.12 -1.75
C GLU A 155 11.43 27.49 -0.36
N HIS A 156 11.13 28.30 0.67
CA HIS A 156 11.14 27.89 2.07
C HIS A 156 9.82 28.32 2.72
N ASP A 157 9.32 27.54 3.69
CA ASP A 157 8.08 27.82 4.43
C ASP A 157 6.82 27.66 3.57
N VAL A 158 6.81 26.62 2.72
CA VAL A 158 5.64 26.27 1.91
C VAL A 158 4.59 25.59 2.80
N ASP A 159 3.37 26.12 2.87
CA ASP A 159 2.25 25.53 3.62
C ASP A 159 1.16 25.03 2.67
N ILE A 160 1.11 23.71 2.45
CA ILE A 160 0.04 23.07 1.66
C ILE A 160 -1.09 22.66 2.60
N ARG A 161 -2.23 23.35 2.51
CA ARG A 161 -3.40 23.09 3.35
C ARG A 161 -4.33 22.05 2.74
N PRO A 162 -4.96 21.19 3.55
CA PRO A 162 -6.11 20.41 3.09
C PRO A 162 -7.28 21.37 2.78
N GLU A 163 -8.01 21.09 1.69
CA GLU A 163 -9.24 21.82 1.33
C GLU A 163 -10.43 21.52 2.26
#